data_AF-A0A016TKB8-F1
#
_entry.id   AF-A0A016TKB8-F1
#
_cell.length_a   1.000
_cell.length_b   1.000
_cell.length_c   1.000
_cell.angle_alpha   90.00
_cell.angle_beta   90.00
_cell.angle_gamma   90.00
#
_symmetry.space_group_name_H-M   'P 1'
#
loop_
_entity.id
_entity.type
_entity.pdbx_description
1 polymer ?
#
loop_
_entity_poly.entity_id
_entity_poly.type
_entity_poly.pdbx_seq_one_letter_code
_entity_poly.pdbx_strand_id
1 'polypeptide(L)' 'MHCQSSPLQNRITTRVEMFLYALTLLLILNAFTQDVAAQSCADRVPGSVCKWMKNKGNCNKPAFEMVAKMQCKKTCGFCQ' A
#
# COMPACT_ATOMS: atom_id res chain seq x y z
N MET A 1 -11.71 -50.92 17.91
CA MET A 1 -12.99 -50.31 17.50
C MET A 1 -12.67 -49.12 16.61
N HIS A 2 -12.70 -49.30 15.29
CA HIS A 2 -12.49 -48.20 14.34
C HIS A 2 -13.84 -47.53 14.07
N CYS A 3 -14.03 -46.30 14.51
CA CYS A 3 -15.15 -45.48 14.05
C CYS A 3 -14.89 -45.10 12.59
N GLN A 4 -15.49 -45.81 11.65
CA GLN A 4 -15.59 -45.32 10.27
C GLN A 4 -16.49 -44.07 10.29
N SER A 5 -15.89 -42.91 10.04
CA SER A 5 -16.58 -41.63 9.96
C SER A 5 -17.61 -41.65 8.81
N SER A 6 -18.87 -41.36 9.12
CA SER A 6 -19.98 -41.30 8.16
C SER A 6 -19.74 -40.24 7.06
N PRO A 7 -20.27 -40.40 5.84
CA PRO A 7 -20.03 -39.47 4.71
C PRO A 7 -20.50 -38.03 5.00
N LEU A 8 -21.49 -37.84 5.88
CA LEU A 8 -21.93 -36.52 6.34
C LEU A 8 -20.88 -35.84 7.25
N GLN A 9 -20.17 -36.61 8.09
CA GLN A 9 -19.07 -36.12 8.95
C GLN A 9 -17.91 -35.58 8.09
N ASN A 10 -17.59 -36.26 6.98
CA ASN A 10 -16.54 -35.84 6.06
C ASN A 10 -16.92 -34.58 5.26
N ARG A 11 -18.21 -34.45 4.89
CA ARG A 11 -18.75 -33.28 4.17
C ARG A 11 -18.90 -32.04 5.07
N ILE A 12 -19.20 -32.23 6.36
CA ILE A 12 -19.21 -31.14 7.35
C ILE A 12 -17.77 -30.71 7.65
N THR A 13 -16.84 -31.64 7.83
CA THR A 13 -15.42 -31.35 8.09
C THR A 13 -14.78 -30.56 6.94
N THR A 14 -14.99 -30.96 5.69
CA THR A 14 -14.48 -30.22 4.51
C THR A 14 -15.09 -28.83 4.35
N ARG A 15 -16.35 -28.63 4.75
CA ARG A 15 -16.97 -27.30 4.79
C ARG A 15 -16.34 -26.43 5.88
N VAL A 16 -16.17 -26.97 7.09
CA VAL A 16 -15.54 -26.26 8.21
C VAL A 16 -14.09 -25.91 7.87
N GLU A 17 -13.32 -26.83 7.31
CA GLU A 17 -11.97 -26.59 6.80
C GLU A 17 -11.96 -25.46 5.77
N MET A 18 -12.83 -25.51 4.75
CA MET A 18 -12.92 -24.46 3.73
C MET A 18 -13.29 -23.10 4.33
N PHE A 19 -14.17 -23.05 5.33
CA PHE A 19 -14.49 -21.84 6.07
C PHE A 19 -13.30 -21.34 6.90
N LEU A 20 -12.57 -22.23 7.58
CA LEU A 20 -11.36 -21.87 8.33
C LEU A 20 -10.29 -21.31 7.38
N TYR A 21 -10.04 -21.95 6.24
CA TYR A 21 -9.15 -21.43 5.21
C TYR A 21 -9.61 -20.06 4.69
N ALA A 22 -10.90 -19.88 4.39
CA ALA A 22 -11.42 -18.58 3.95
C ALA A 22 -11.25 -17.49 5.03
N LEU A 23 -11.52 -17.80 6.30
CA LEU A 23 -11.31 -16.88 7.42
C LEU A 23 -9.84 -16.53 7.60
N THR A 24 -8.93 -17.51 7.52
CA THR A 24 -7.49 -17.25 7.59
C THR A 24 -7.00 -16.37 6.44
N LEU A 25 -7.46 -16.59 5.21
CA LEU A 25 -7.12 -15.75 4.07
C LEU A 25 -7.65 -14.32 4.23
N LEU A 26 -8.87 -14.15 4.72
CA LEU A 26 -9.44 -12.83 5.02
C LEU A 26 -8.66 -12.12 6.13
N LEU A 27 -8.25 -12.81 7.18
CA LEU A 27 -7.43 -12.23 8.26
C LEU A 27 -6.06 -11.80 7.76
N ILE A 28 -5.43 -12.61 6.90
CA ILE A 28 -4.15 -12.28 6.25
C ILE A 28 -4.33 -11.04 5.36
N LEU A 29 -5.35 -10.99 4.51
CA LEU A 29 -5.61 -9.83 3.64
C LEU A 29 -5.89 -8.54 4.43
N ASN A 30 -6.62 -8.62 5.55
CA ASN A 30 -6.85 -7.47 6.43
C ASN A 30 -5.57 -7.05 7.19
N ALA A 31 -4.73 -8.01 7.60
CA ALA A 31 -3.43 -7.72 8.23
C ALA A 31 -2.43 -7.07 7.24
N PHE A 32 -2.53 -7.40 5.96
CA PHE A 32 -1.79 -6.78 4.86
C PHE A 32 -2.58 -5.67 4.14
N THR A 33 -3.59 -5.09 4.78
CA THR A 33 -4.08 -3.77 4.38
C THR A 33 -3.06 -2.75 4.86
N GLN A 34 -1.85 -2.82 4.31
CA GLN A 34 -0.99 -1.65 4.25
C GLN A 34 -1.87 -0.58 3.65
N ASP A 35 -2.08 0.50 4.39
CA ASP A 35 -2.43 1.78 3.82
C ASP A 35 -1.74 1.81 2.46
N VAL A 36 -2.53 1.77 1.38
CA VAL A 36 -2.11 2.30 0.09
C VAL A 36 -1.91 3.76 0.39
N ALA A 37 -0.77 4.01 1.04
CA ALA A 37 -0.54 5.15 1.88
C ALA A 37 -0.64 6.25 0.88
N ALA A 38 -1.66 7.08 1.05
CA ALA A 38 -1.67 8.41 0.49
C ALA A 38 -0.26 8.93 0.72
N GLN A 39 0.59 8.90 -0.31
CA GLN A 39 1.99 9.23 -0.15
C GLN A 39 1.94 10.65 0.37
N SER A 40 2.21 10.86 1.65
CA SER A 40 1.89 12.10 2.35
C SER A 40 2.41 13.25 1.50
N CYS A 41 1.50 14.10 1.00
CA CYS A 41 1.86 15.12 0.01
C CYS A 41 2.70 16.22 0.67
N ALA A 42 4.00 15.98 0.77
CA ALA A 42 4.93 16.84 1.45
C ALA A 42 6.26 16.93 0.71
N ASP A 43 6.91 18.07 0.88
CA ASP A 43 8.31 18.23 0.50
C ASP A 43 9.20 17.54 1.55
N ARG A 44 10.26 16.88 1.10
CA ARG A 44 11.20 16.11 1.93
C ARG A 44 12.45 16.90 2.30
N VAL A 45 12.69 18.03 1.65
CA VAL A 45 13.84 18.93 1.90
C VAL A 45 13.34 20.28 2.43
N PRO A 46 14.23 21.10 3.03
CA PRO A 46 13.83 22.41 3.54
C PRO A 46 13.13 23.26 2.47
N GLY A 47 12.04 23.94 2.86
CA GLY A 47 11.22 24.71 1.94
C GLY A 47 11.98 25.79 1.16
N SER A 48 13.08 26.31 1.70
CA SER A 48 13.97 27.25 1.00
C SER A 48 14.57 26.63 -0.28
N VAL A 49 14.95 25.35 -0.24
CA VAL A 49 15.51 24.61 -1.39
C VAL A 49 14.46 24.41 -2.46
N CYS A 50 13.26 23.96 -2.07
CA CYS A 50 12.15 23.77 -3.01
C CYS A 50 11.69 25.10 -3.61
N LYS A 51 11.64 26.17 -2.82
CA LYS A 51 11.29 27.53 -3.29
C LYS A 51 12.33 28.05 -4.27
N TRP A 52 13.62 27.87 -3.99
CA TRP A 52 14.69 28.21 -4.94
C TRP A 52 14.55 27.41 -6.25
N MET A 53 14.27 26.11 -6.16
CA MET A 53 14.07 25.24 -7.32
C MET A 53 12.89 25.68 -8.18
N LYS A 54 11.76 26.03 -7.55
CA LYS A 54 10.58 26.59 -8.21
C LYS A 54 10.88 27.92 -8.87
N ASN A 55 11.52 28.84 -8.16
CA ASN A 55 11.84 30.18 -8.65
C ASN A 55 12.84 30.15 -9.81
N LYS A 56 13.72 29.14 -9.87
CA LYS A 56 14.65 28.92 -11.00
C LYS A 56 14.00 28.18 -12.19
N GLY A 57 12.72 27.83 -12.10
CA GLY A 57 12.01 27.05 -13.12
C GLY A 57 12.52 25.62 -13.24
N ASN A 58 13.17 25.07 -12.21
CA ASN A 58 13.79 23.75 -12.25
C ASN A 58 12.78 22.62 -12.00
N CYS A 59 11.55 22.89 -11.55
CA CYS A 59 10.52 21.87 -11.39
C CYS A 59 10.22 21.12 -12.71
N ASN A 60 10.39 21.77 -13.87
CA ASN A 60 10.06 21.21 -15.18
C ASN A 60 11.31 20.90 -16.03
N LYS A 61 12.51 21.00 -15.45
CA LYS A 61 13.74 20.69 -16.19
C LYS A 61 14.05 19.21 -16.09
N PRO A 62 14.39 18.52 -17.20
CA PRO A 62 14.67 17.08 -17.19
C PRO A 62 15.83 16.73 -16.24
N ALA A 63 16.84 17.60 -16.15
CA ALA A 63 17.96 17.42 -15.22
C ALA A 63 17.55 17.40 -13.73
N PHE A 64 16.39 17.97 -13.38
CA PHE A 64 15.91 18.08 -12.01
C PHE A 64 14.60 17.33 -11.77
N GLU A 65 14.06 16.63 -12.79
CA GLU A 65 12.75 15.99 -12.73
C GLU A 65 12.65 14.99 -11.57
N MET A 66 13.66 14.12 -11.42
CA MET A 66 13.73 13.14 -10.34
C MET A 66 13.74 13.82 -8.97
N VAL A 67 14.57 14.87 -8.83
CA VAL A 67 14.69 15.63 -7.58
C VAL A 67 13.38 16.34 -7.26
N ALA A 68 12.76 16.98 -8.25
CA ALA A 68 11.52 17.71 -8.08
C ALA A 68 10.37 16.77 -7.67
N LYS A 69 10.25 15.59 -8.31
CA LYS A 69 9.23 14.58 -7.98
C LYS A 69 9.44 13.90 -6.63
N MET A 70 10.68 13.71 -6.21
CA MET A 70 10.98 13.00 -4.95
C MET A 70 11.09 13.92 -3.74
N GLN A 71 11.63 15.12 -3.92
CA GLN A 71 12.01 16.01 -2.82
C GLN A 71 11.08 17.20 -2.66
N CYS A 72 10.53 17.73 -3.76
CA CYS A 72 9.76 18.97 -3.76
C CYS A 72 8.37 18.80 -4.36
N LYS A 73 7.76 17.63 -4.15
CA LYS A 73 6.50 17.27 -4.82
C LYS A 73 5.34 18.20 -4.52
N LYS A 74 5.26 18.75 -3.31
CA LYS A 74 4.21 19.69 -2.94
C LYS A 74 4.50 21.06 -3.55
N THR A 75 5.73 21.56 -3.38
CA THR A 75 6.12 22.88 -3.91
C THR A 75 6.04 22.96 -5.44
N CYS A 76 6.45 21.88 -6.14
CA CYS A 76 6.38 21.77 -7.60
C CYS A 76 5.01 21.31 -8.12
N GLY A 77 4.05 20.95 -7.25
CA GLY A 77 2.67 20.66 -7.63
C GLY A 77 2.44 19.25 -8.21
N PHE A 78 3.28 18.27 -7.88
CA PHE A 78 3.11 16.88 -8.29
C PHE A 78 2.12 16.08 -7.42
N CYS A 79 1.64 16.68 -6.32
CA CYS A 79 0.55 16.15 -5.50
C CYS A 79 -0.21 17.31 -4.81
N GLN A 80 -1.40 17.00 -4.28
CA GLN A 80 -2.21 17.89 -3.44
C GLN A 80 -2.44 17.26 -2.07
#